data_AF-A0A7C4DGR1-F1
#
_entry.id   AF-A0A7C4DGR1-F1
#
_cell.length_a   1.000
_cell.length_b   1.000
_cell.length_c   1.000
_cell.angle_alpha   90.00
_cell.angle_beta   90.00
_cell.angle_gamma   90.00
#
_symmetry.space_group_name_H-M   'P 1'
#
loop_
_entity.id
_entity.type
_entity.pdbx_description
1 polymer ?
#
loop_
_entity_poly.entity_id
_entity_poly.type
_entity_poly.pdbx_seq_one_letter_code
_entity_poly.pdbx_strand_id
1 'polypeptide(L)'
;MLFSKMYLPTLREVPAEAEVVSHKLMLRAAIIRKVASGVYSWLPFGLRALRKVQAIVREEMDRAGALEVLMPMVQPAELWQESHRWDAYGPELLRIKDRHQREFCLGPTAEEVIVSLVRDEVRSYRDLPKNFYQIQGKFRDEIRPRFGVMRGREFEMKDAYSFDADDAGAEKSYAAMKEAYTNIFRRCGLKFQPVEAQTGQIGGSFSHEFMVLADTGEDVIAVCDEGNYAANLEKAESRPTPPLYAEEEPDELTKVETPNQHTVEEVAAFLKVPATRVAKTLIYQTDKGPIAA
;
A
#
# COMPACT_ATOMS: atom_id res chain seq x y z
N MET A 1 14.44 -18.61 -28.48
CA MET A 1 15.25 -17.40 -28.76
C MET A 1 16.68 -17.73 -28.39
N LEU A 2 17.64 -17.51 -29.30
CA LEU A 2 19.05 -17.79 -29.02
C LEU A 2 19.62 -16.71 -28.10
N PHE A 3 20.47 -17.10 -27.13
CA PHE A 3 21.09 -16.19 -26.17
C PHE A 3 21.88 -15.07 -26.86
N SER A 4 22.60 -15.38 -27.93
CA SER A 4 23.40 -14.43 -28.73
C SER A 4 22.59 -13.31 -29.39
N LYS A 5 21.26 -13.45 -29.48
CA LYS A 5 20.35 -12.43 -30.05
C LYS A 5 19.58 -11.65 -28.98
N MET A 6 19.77 -11.96 -27.69
CA MET A 6 19.07 -11.30 -26.60
C MET A 6 19.84 -10.05 -26.13
N TYR A 7 19.12 -8.94 -25.93
CA TYR A 7 19.67 -7.80 -25.21
C TYR A 7 19.67 -8.11 -23.70
N LEU A 8 20.83 -8.56 -23.20
CA LEU A 8 21.02 -8.96 -21.81
C LEU A 8 22.35 -8.40 -21.25
N PRO A 9 22.47 -7.07 -21.09
CA PRO A 9 23.70 -6.43 -20.63
C PRO A 9 23.91 -6.62 -19.12
N THR A 10 24.25 -7.84 -18.68
CA THR A 10 24.46 -8.15 -17.25
C THR A 10 25.58 -7.33 -16.62
N LEU A 11 25.46 -7.02 -15.33
CA LEU A 11 26.48 -6.25 -14.60
C LEU A 11 27.30 -7.15 -13.69
N ARG A 12 28.63 -6.98 -13.73
CA ARG A 12 29.55 -7.65 -12.80
C ARG A 12 29.38 -7.11 -11.38
N GLU A 13 29.35 -5.79 -11.27
CA GLU A 13 29.25 -5.04 -10.02
C GLU A 13 27.83 -4.52 -9.80
N VAL A 14 27.45 -4.36 -8.52
CA VAL A 14 26.16 -3.81 -8.11
C VAL A 14 26.27 -2.29 -8.07
N PRO A 15 25.36 -1.54 -8.72
CA PRO A 15 25.30 -0.08 -8.56
C PRO A 15 25.10 0.32 -7.10
N ALA A 16 25.80 1.36 -6.63
CA ALA A 16 25.85 1.74 -5.21
C ALA A 16 24.49 2.13 -4.63
N GLU A 17 23.56 2.58 -5.47
CA GLU A 17 22.19 2.96 -5.11
C GLU A 17 21.25 1.78 -4.83
N ALA A 18 21.69 0.54 -5.08
CA ALA A 18 20.87 -0.64 -4.84
C ALA A 18 21.06 -1.16 -3.42
N GLU A 19 20.03 -1.04 -2.59
CA GLU A 19 20.08 -1.42 -1.17
C GLU A 19 19.64 -2.87 -0.92
N VAL A 20 18.43 -3.23 -1.36
CA VAL A 20 17.82 -4.55 -1.14
C VAL A 20 18.28 -5.59 -2.17
N VAL A 21 18.29 -6.86 -1.75
CA VAL A 21 18.77 -7.99 -2.58
C VAL A 21 18.03 -8.12 -3.92
N SER A 22 16.70 -7.91 -3.92
CA SER A 22 15.89 -7.98 -5.14
C SER A 22 16.33 -6.93 -6.17
N HIS A 23 16.47 -5.67 -5.74
CA HIS A 23 16.94 -4.57 -6.59
C HIS A 23 18.35 -4.83 -7.15
N LYS A 24 19.29 -5.26 -6.28
CA LYS A 24 20.66 -5.62 -6.68
C LYS A 24 20.67 -6.70 -7.77
N LEU A 25 19.89 -7.78 -7.57
CA LEU A 25 19.80 -8.89 -8.51
C LEU A 25 19.13 -8.48 -9.81
N MET A 26 18.03 -7.71 -9.76
CA MET A 26 17.33 -7.25 -10.95
C MET A 26 18.21 -6.37 -11.86
N LEU A 27 19.06 -5.52 -11.26
CA LEU A 27 20.03 -4.73 -12.02
C LEU A 27 21.12 -5.63 -12.64
N ARG A 28 21.73 -6.52 -11.84
CA ARG A 28 22.80 -7.40 -12.33
C ARG A 28 22.35 -8.36 -13.42
N ALA A 29 21.17 -8.94 -13.27
CA ALA A 29 20.59 -9.88 -14.22
C ALA A 29 19.95 -9.22 -15.45
N ALA A 30 20.13 -7.89 -15.61
CA ALA A 30 19.55 -7.13 -16.71
C ALA A 30 18.03 -7.32 -16.85
N ILE A 31 17.32 -7.30 -15.71
CA ILE A 31 15.85 -7.34 -15.63
C ILE A 31 15.30 -5.92 -15.78
N ILE A 32 15.91 -4.95 -15.12
CA ILE A 32 15.52 -3.53 -15.17
C ILE A 32 16.74 -2.61 -15.36
N ARG A 33 16.50 -1.40 -15.85
CA ARG A 33 17.49 -0.30 -15.87
C ARG A 33 16.86 0.98 -15.35
N LYS A 34 17.57 1.70 -14.50
CA LYS A 34 17.12 3.00 -13.97
C LYS A 34 17.17 4.04 -15.09
N VAL A 35 16.08 4.79 -15.26
CA VAL A 35 15.99 5.95 -16.16
C VAL A 35 16.07 7.24 -15.34
N ALA A 36 15.33 7.29 -14.23
CA ALA A 36 15.36 8.38 -13.25
C ALA A 36 15.13 7.81 -11.84
N SER A 37 15.15 8.65 -10.81
CA SER A 37 14.80 8.21 -9.44
C SER A 37 13.37 7.63 -9.43
N GLY A 38 13.23 6.38 -8.99
CA GLY A 38 11.94 5.67 -8.97
C GLY A 38 11.36 5.29 -10.34
N VAL A 39 12.10 5.43 -11.45
CA VAL A 39 11.59 5.14 -12.80
C VAL A 39 12.55 4.19 -13.51
N TYR A 40 12.01 3.06 -13.98
CA TYR A 40 12.80 1.95 -14.51
C TYR A 40 12.26 1.44 -15.84
N SER A 41 13.17 1.15 -16.78
CA SER A 41 12.85 0.37 -17.97
C SER A 41 12.91 -1.13 -17.67
N TRP A 42 11.88 -1.87 -18.05
CA TRP A 42 11.90 -3.33 -18.08
C TRP A 42 12.65 -3.81 -19.32
N LEU A 43 13.75 -4.54 -19.11
CA LEU A 43 14.53 -5.15 -20.19
C LEU A 43 13.86 -6.45 -20.67
N PRO A 44 14.23 -7.01 -21.84
CA PRO A 44 13.49 -8.13 -22.44
C PRO A 44 13.29 -9.34 -21.55
N PHE A 45 14.28 -9.70 -20.72
CA PHE A 45 14.15 -10.81 -19.78
C PHE A 45 13.18 -10.49 -18.64
N GLY A 46 13.29 -9.29 -18.06
CA GLY A 46 12.38 -8.83 -17.00
C GLY A 46 10.94 -8.65 -17.48
N LEU A 47 10.75 -8.08 -18.67
CA LEU A 47 9.44 -7.90 -19.28
C LEU A 47 8.74 -9.25 -19.52
N ARG A 48 9.48 -10.31 -19.85
CA ARG A 48 8.89 -11.67 -19.96
C ARG A 48 8.42 -12.21 -18.60
N ALA A 49 9.16 -11.92 -17.52
CA ALA A 49 8.73 -12.29 -16.18
C ALA A 49 7.49 -11.51 -15.75
N LEU A 50 7.49 -10.18 -15.95
CA LEU A 50 6.33 -9.32 -15.70
C LEU A 50 5.08 -9.82 -16.43
N ARG A 51 5.19 -10.12 -17.74
CA ARG A 51 4.08 -10.64 -18.54
C ARG A 51 3.55 -12.00 -18.05
N LYS A 52 4.41 -12.85 -17.48
CA LYS A 52 3.96 -14.12 -16.86
C LYS A 52 3.14 -13.87 -15.60
N VAL A 53 3.55 -12.91 -14.78
CA VAL A 53 2.78 -12.50 -13.60
C VAL A 53 1.44 -11.90 -14.05
N GLN A 54 1.44 -11.00 -15.03
CA GLN A 54 0.21 -10.42 -15.58
C GLN A 54 -0.73 -11.48 -16.18
N ALA A 55 -0.20 -12.56 -16.77
CA ALA A 55 -1.02 -13.67 -17.26
C ALA A 55 -1.70 -14.43 -16.11
N ILE A 56 -0.97 -14.77 -15.04
CA ILE A 56 -1.55 -15.40 -13.84
C ILE A 56 -2.64 -14.51 -13.26
N VAL A 57 -2.38 -13.22 -13.13
CA VAL A 57 -3.35 -12.23 -12.61
C VAL A 57 -4.61 -12.23 -13.45
N ARG A 58 -4.48 -12.05 -14.78
CA ARG A 58 -5.62 -12.05 -15.72
C ARG A 58 -6.44 -13.33 -15.61
N GLU A 59 -5.81 -14.49 -15.63
CA GLU A 59 -6.51 -15.78 -15.52
C GLU A 59 -7.33 -15.93 -14.22
N GLU A 60 -6.81 -15.46 -13.08
CA GLU A 60 -7.55 -15.54 -11.81
C GLU A 60 -8.63 -14.45 -11.68
N MET A 61 -8.41 -13.25 -12.23
CA MET A 61 -9.44 -12.20 -12.28
C MET A 61 -10.59 -12.61 -13.20
N ASP A 62 -10.30 -13.18 -14.37
CA ASP A 62 -11.30 -13.69 -15.31
C ASP A 62 -12.08 -14.87 -14.70
N ARG A 63 -11.40 -15.77 -13.97
CA ARG A 63 -12.04 -16.86 -13.22
C ARG A 63 -13.01 -16.32 -12.17
N ALA A 64 -12.68 -15.20 -11.53
CA ALA A 64 -13.54 -14.53 -10.56
C ALA A 64 -14.67 -13.70 -11.20
N GLY A 65 -14.79 -13.71 -12.54
CA GLY A 65 -15.84 -12.98 -13.26
C GLY A 65 -15.57 -11.49 -13.41
N ALA A 66 -14.34 -11.03 -13.14
CA ALA A 66 -13.96 -9.64 -13.38
C ALA A 66 -13.71 -9.38 -14.87
N LEU A 67 -14.00 -8.15 -15.31
CA LEU A 67 -13.96 -7.73 -16.71
C LEU A 67 -12.77 -6.81 -16.94
N GLU A 68 -11.83 -7.23 -17.79
CA GLU A 68 -10.66 -6.40 -18.09
C GLU A 68 -11.06 -5.18 -18.95
N VAL A 69 -10.65 -4.00 -18.49
CA VAL A 69 -10.76 -2.71 -19.18
C VAL A 69 -9.39 -2.04 -19.20
N LEU A 70 -9.24 -0.98 -20.01
CA LEU A 70 -8.05 -0.14 -20.00
C LEU A 70 -8.46 1.32 -19.92
N MET A 71 -8.25 1.93 -18.77
CA MET A 71 -8.57 3.34 -18.52
C MET A 71 -7.37 4.24 -18.87
N PRO A 72 -7.60 5.53 -19.15
CA PRO A 72 -6.51 6.46 -19.45
C PRO A 72 -5.61 6.73 -18.23
N MET A 73 -4.31 6.84 -18.46
CA MET A 73 -3.34 7.27 -17.44
C MET A 73 -3.43 8.78 -17.18
N VAL A 74 -3.73 9.57 -18.21
CA VAL A 74 -3.97 11.01 -18.08
C VAL A 74 -5.43 11.22 -17.70
N GLN A 75 -5.68 11.78 -16.52
CA GLN A 75 -7.02 11.92 -15.97
C GLN A 75 -7.37 13.41 -15.77
N PRO A 76 -8.57 13.86 -16.19
CA PRO A 76 -8.99 15.25 -16.04
C PRO A 76 -9.13 15.64 -14.55
N ALA A 77 -8.70 16.85 -14.20
CA ALA A 77 -8.75 17.34 -12.82
C ALA A 77 -10.18 17.41 -12.26
N GLU A 78 -11.17 17.66 -13.13
CA GLU A 78 -12.58 17.80 -12.76
C GLU A 78 -13.10 16.55 -12.04
N LEU A 79 -12.72 15.35 -12.51
CA LEU A 79 -13.11 14.08 -11.88
C LEU A 79 -12.55 13.95 -10.45
N TRP A 80 -11.32 14.41 -10.22
CA TRP A 80 -10.66 14.40 -8.92
C TRP A 80 -11.17 15.50 -7.98
N GLN A 81 -11.68 16.60 -8.55
CA GLN A 81 -12.33 17.67 -7.80
C GLN A 81 -13.71 17.23 -7.31
N GLU A 82 -14.47 16.48 -8.13
CA GLU A 82 -15.75 15.87 -7.73
C GLU A 82 -15.60 14.95 -6.50
N SER A 83 -14.49 14.20 -6.41
CA SER A 83 -14.21 13.33 -5.26
C SER A 83 -13.51 14.04 -4.09
N HIS A 84 -13.19 15.33 -4.23
CA HIS A 84 -12.37 16.12 -3.31
C HIS A 84 -10.92 15.60 -3.13
N ARG A 85 -10.50 14.59 -3.89
CA ARG A 85 -9.14 14.03 -3.80
C ARG A 85 -8.10 14.86 -4.55
N TRP A 86 -8.51 15.79 -5.42
CA TRP A 86 -7.58 16.67 -6.13
C TRP A 86 -6.64 17.41 -5.17
N ASP A 87 -7.16 17.98 -4.08
CA ASP A 87 -6.34 18.69 -3.09
C ASP A 87 -5.87 17.77 -1.95
N ALA A 88 -6.75 16.85 -1.51
CA ALA A 88 -6.47 15.98 -0.36
C ALA A 88 -5.33 14.97 -0.59
N TYR A 89 -5.10 14.53 -1.84
CA TYR A 89 -4.04 13.57 -2.16
C TYR A 89 -2.62 14.15 -1.98
N GLY A 90 -2.50 15.48 -1.90
CA GLY A 90 -1.23 16.14 -1.61
C GLY A 90 -0.22 16.12 -2.76
N PRO A 91 1.10 16.17 -2.46
CA PRO A 91 2.16 16.32 -3.46
C PRO A 91 2.45 15.03 -4.24
N GLU A 92 1.97 13.87 -3.79
CA GLU A 92 2.14 12.59 -4.48
C GLU A 92 1.34 12.53 -5.79
N LEU A 93 0.30 13.36 -5.93
CA LEU A 93 -0.47 13.50 -7.17
C LEU A 93 0.29 14.37 -8.16
N LEU A 94 0.85 13.75 -9.20
CA LEU A 94 1.53 14.49 -10.27
C LEU A 94 0.51 15.23 -11.14
N ARG A 95 0.44 16.55 -10.99
CA ARG A 95 -0.45 17.44 -11.74
C ARG A 95 0.29 18.04 -12.94
N ILE A 96 -0.38 18.07 -14.09
CA ILE A 96 0.14 18.61 -15.35
C ILE A 96 -0.90 19.52 -16.00
N LYS A 97 -0.44 20.42 -16.87
CA LYS A 97 -1.31 21.24 -17.73
C LYS A 97 -1.08 20.91 -19.18
N ASP A 98 -2.15 20.81 -19.96
CA ASP A 98 -2.03 20.69 -21.41
C ASP A 98 -1.67 22.03 -22.07
N ARG A 99 -1.48 22.01 -23.40
CA ARG A 99 -1.18 23.22 -24.17
C ARG A 99 -2.28 24.30 -24.13
N HIS A 100 -3.48 23.95 -23.69
CA HIS A 100 -4.63 24.83 -23.53
C HIS A 100 -4.85 25.24 -22.06
N GLN A 101 -3.88 24.97 -21.17
CA GLN A 101 -3.93 25.27 -19.74
C GLN A 101 -5.02 24.51 -18.97
N ARG A 102 -5.55 23.41 -19.53
CA ARG A 102 -6.44 22.51 -18.81
C ARG A 102 -5.64 21.61 -17.88
N GLU A 103 -6.18 21.35 -16.69
CA GLU A 103 -5.49 20.61 -15.63
C GLU A 103 -5.79 19.12 -15.71
N PHE A 104 -4.76 18.31 -15.53
CA PHE A 104 -4.84 16.86 -15.49
C PHE A 104 -3.90 16.33 -14.40
N CYS A 105 -4.05 15.05 -14.07
CA CYS A 105 -3.03 14.30 -13.36
C CYS A 105 -2.62 13.04 -14.11
N LEU A 106 -1.45 12.49 -13.75
CA LEU A 106 -1.15 11.10 -14.05
C LEU A 106 -1.73 10.24 -12.95
N GLY A 107 -2.66 9.34 -13.30
CA GLY A 107 -3.44 8.56 -12.35
C GLY A 107 -2.58 7.71 -11.40
N PRO A 108 -2.59 7.97 -10.08
CA PRO A 108 -1.98 7.09 -9.08
C PRO A 108 -2.87 5.88 -8.75
N THR A 109 -4.14 5.96 -9.16
CA THR A 109 -5.24 4.99 -9.09
C THR A 109 -6.36 5.49 -10.03
N ALA A 110 -7.53 4.85 -10.06
CA ALA A 110 -8.58 5.11 -11.05
C ALA A 110 -10.01 5.04 -10.49
N GLU A 111 -10.24 5.26 -9.18
CA GLU A 111 -11.60 5.25 -8.61
C GLU A 111 -12.53 6.25 -9.32
N GLU A 112 -12.08 7.48 -9.55
CA GLU A 112 -12.88 8.53 -10.19
C GLU A 112 -13.22 8.20 -11.65
N VAL A 113 -12.24 7.66 -12.38
CA VAL A 113 -12.40 7.33 -13.80
C VAL A 113 -13.38 6.19 -13.99
N ILE A 114 -13.28 5.13 -13.20
CA ILE A 114 -14.21 4.00 -13.32
C ILE A 114 -15.62 4.38 -12.86
N VAL A 115 -15.74 5.22 -11.82
CA VAL A 115 -17.04 5.75 -11.40
C VAL A 115 -17.66 6.59 -12.51
N SER A 116 -16.89 7.45 -13.17
CA SER A 116 -17.37 8.21 -14.33
C SER A 116 -17.86 7.29 -15.45
N LEU A 117 -17.15 6.20 -15.75
CA LEU A 117 -17.54 5.24 -16.78
C LEU A 117 -18.85 4.53 -16.42
N VAL A 118 -18.99 4.07 -15.17
CA VAL A 118 -20.13 3.28 -14.73
C VAL A 118 -21.38 4.14 -14.50
N ARG A 119 -21.22 5.39 -14.02
CA ARG A 119 -22.30 6.35 -13.75
C ARG A 119 -23.19 6.58 -14.98
N ASP A 120 -22.60 6.59 -16.17
CA ASP A 120 -23.33 6.88 -17.40
C ASP A 120 -24.02 5.64 -18.00
N GLU A 121 -23.49 4.45 -17.74
CA GLU A 121 -23.88 3.19 -18.39
C GLU A 121 -24.82 2.32 -17.53
N VAL A 122 -24.59 2.27 -16.21
CA VAL A 122 -25.40 1.43 -15.31
C VAL A 122 -26.61 2.22 -14.81
N ARG A 123 -27.80 1.83 -15.27
CA ARG A 123 -29.06 2.55 -14.97
C ARG A 123 -30.04 1.74 -14.11
N SER A 124 -29.76 0.46 -13.86
CA SER A 124 -30.64 -0.44 -13.12
C SER A 124 -29.86 -1.37 -12.20
N TYR A 125 -30.42 -1.71 -11.04
CA TYR A 125 -29.87 -2.74 -10.14
C TYR A 125 -29.74 -4.11 -10.83
N ARG A 126 -30.53 -4.36 -11.90
CA ARG A 126 -30.47 -5.60 -12.68
C ARG A 126 -29.19 -5.76 -13.49
N ASP A 127 -28.49 -4.65 -13.73
CA ASP A 127 -27.19 -4.66 -14.39
C ASP A 127 -26.05 -4.96 -13.40
N LEU A 128 -26.34 -5.03 -12.09
CA LEU A 128 -25.37 -5.32 -11.04
C LEU A 128 -25.46 -6.79 -10.59
N PRO A 129 -24.34 -7.40 -10.13
CA PRO A 129 -23.04 -6.78 -9.92
C PRO A 129 -22.19 -6.68 -11.20
N LYS A 130 -21.25 -5.73 -11.19
CA LYS A 130 -20.18 -5.62 -12.21
C LYS A 130 -18.84 -5.46 -11.51
N ASN A 131 -17.84 -6.20 -11.96
CA ASN A 131 -16.48 -6.09 -11.46
C ASN A 131 -15.55 -5.81 -12.64
N PHE A 132 -14.90 -4.66 -12.64
CA PHE A 132 -13.96 -4.25 -13.68
C PHE A 132 -12.54 -4.28 -13.13
N TYR A 133 -11.56 -4.59 -13.96
CA TYR A 133 -10.16 -4.45 -13.57
C TYR A 133 -9.29 -4.01 -14.74
N GLN A 134 -8.12 -3.47 -14.45
CA GLN A 134 -7.12 -3.16 -15.46
C GLN A 134 -5.73 -3.55 -14.97
N ILE A 135 -4.81 -3.78 -15.89
CA ILE A 135 -3.37 -3.88 -15.61
C ILE A 135 -2.70 -2.73 -16.34
N GLN A 136 -2.31 -1.69 -15.62
CA GLN A 136 -1.85 -0.43 -16.21
C GLN A 136 -0.82 0.26 -15.31
N GLY A 137 0.16 0.92 -15.94
CA GLY A 137 1.11 1.80 -15.29
C GLY A 137 0.42 2.94 -14.52
N LYS A 138 0.90 3.18 -13.30
CA LYS A 138 0.47 4.23 -12.39
C LYS A 138 1.63 5.16 -12.08
N PHE A 139 1.31 6.37 -11.64
CA PHE A 139 2.31 7.34 -11.21
C PHE A 139 2.00 7.89 -9.82
N ARG A 140 2.96 7.83 -8.90
CA ARG A 140 2.93 8.50 -7.59
C ARG A 140 4.25 9.23 -7.41
N ASP A 141 4.25 10.54 -7.16
CA ASP A 141 5.49 11.32 -6.98
C ASP A 141 6.06 11.12 -5.56
N GLU A 142 6.44 9.88 -5.28
CA GLU A 142 6.96 9.43 -4.00
C GLU A 142 8.18 10.28 -3.58
N ILE A 143 8.15 10.80 -2.34
CA ILE A 143 9.17 11.70 -1.80
C ILE A 143 10.54 11.01 -1.72
N ARG A 144 10.55 9.71 -1.43
CA ARG A 144 11.77 8.89 -1.31
C ARG A 144 11.61 7.55 -2.02
N PRO A 145 11.73 7.51 -3.37
CA PRO A 145 11.68 6.26 -4.11
C PRO A 145 12.87 5.38 -3.72
N ARG A 146 12.60 4.15 -3.31
CA ARG A 146 13.61 3.23 -2.78
C ARG A 146 13.32 1.79 -3.18
N PHE A 147 14.32 0.94 -3.00
CA PHE A 147 14.17 -0.51 -3.18
C PHE A 147 13.77 -0.99 -4.58
N GLY A 148 14.19 -0.27 -5.62
CA GLY A 148 13.97 -0.67 -7.01
C GLY A 148 12.51 -0.52 -7.41
N VAL A 149 11.93 -1.59 -7.94
CA VAL A 149 10.51 -1.64 -8.37
C VAL A 149 9.51 -1.78 -7.22
N MET A 150 9.97 -2.01 -5.98
CA MET A 150 9.08 -2.17 -4.83
C MET A 150 8.46 -0.82 -4.42
N ARG A 151 9.22 0.28 -4.51
CA ARG A 151 8.75 1.64 -4.22
C ARG A 151 9.28 2.63 -5.24
N GLY A 152 8.72 2.55 -6.44
CA GLY A 152 8.98 3.46 -7.56
C GLY A 152 8.00 4.62 -7.61
N ARG A 153 8.24 5.56 -8.53
CA ARG A 153 7.28 6.60 -8.90
C ARG A 153 6.37 6.18 -10.04
N GLU A 154 6.93 5.45 -10.99
CA GLU A 154 6.19 4.78 -12.07
C GLU A 154 6.23 3.28 -11.83
N PHE A 155 5.06 2.64 -11.81
CA PHE A 155 4.94 1.21 -11.51
C PHE A 155 3.70 0.60 -12.15
N GLU A 156 3.71 -0.72 -12.36
CA GLU A 156 2.55 -1.45 -12.88
C GLU A 156 1.63 -1.84 -11.72
N MET A 157 0.33 -1.60 -11.90
CA MET A 157 -0.68 -1.99 -10.93
C MET A 157 -1.78 -2.77 -11.63
N LYS A 158 -2.26 -3.81 -10.97
CA LYS A 158 -3.61 -4.32 -11.22
C LYS A 158 -4.57 -3.72 -10.20
N ASP A 159 -5.49 -2.91 -10.66
CA ASP A 159 -6.56 -2.28 -9.90
C ASP A 159 -7.91 -2.82 -10.37
N ALA A 160 -8.81 -3.09 -9.42
CA ALA A 160 -10.12 -3.69 -9.67
C ALA A 160 -11.19 -2.97 -8.85
N TYR A 161 -12.39 -2.84 -9.42
CA TYR A 161 -13.47 -2.02 -8.93
C TYR A 161 -14.79 -2.76 -9.16
N SER A 162 -15.44 -3.19 -8.06
CA SER A 162 -16.77 -3.78 -8.12
C SER A 162 -17.86 -2.74 -7.81
N PHE A 163 -18.99 -2.91 -8.47
CA PHE A 163 -20.21 -2.16 -8.28
C PHE A 163 -21.30 -3.17 -7.96
N ASP A 164 -21.94 -2.98 -6.82
CA ASP A 164 -22.88 -3.92 -6.22
C ASP A 164 -24.16 -3.18 -5.82
N ALA A 165 -25.30 -3.86 -5.85
CA ALA A 165 -26.60 -3.23 -5.56
C ALA A 165 -26.85 -2.99 -4.06
N ASP A 166 -26.16 -3.76 -3.21
CA ASP A 166 -26.27 -3.74 -1.76
C ASP A 166 -24.98 -4.25 -1.10
N ASP A 167 -24.87 -4.08 0.22
CA ASP A 167 -23.70 -4.47 1.00
C ASP A 167 -23.44 -5.99 0.94
N ALA A 168 -24.49 -6.81 0.87
CA ALA A 168 -24.35 -8.25 0.75
C ALA A 168 -23.73 -8.67 -0.60
N GLY A 169 -24.01 -7.93 -1.67
CA GLY A 169 -23.32 -8.05 -2.96
C GLY A 169 -21.86 -7.64 -2.84
N ALA A 170 -21.59 -6.50 -2.21
CA ALA A 170 -20.23 -6.00 -2.00
C ALA A 170 -19.37 -7.00 -1.19
N GLU A 171 -19.92 -7.62 -0.15
CA GLU A 171 -19.24 -8.67 0.63
C GLU A 171 -18.89 -9.91 -0.23
N LYS A 172 -19.79 -10.32 -1.13
CA LYS A 172 -19.52 -11.43 -2.07
C LYS A 172 -18.43 -11.07 -3.06
N SER A 173 -18.49 -9.88 -3.65
CA SER A 173 -17.46 -9.34 -4.55
C SER A 173 -16.10 -9.26 -3.84
N TYR A 174 -16.09 -8.80 -2.59
CA TYR A 174 -14.89 -8.75 -1.75
C TYR A 174 -14.30 -10.14 -1.47
N ALA A 175 -15.13 -11.10 -1.07
CA ALA A 175 -14.70 -12.48 -0.82
C ALA A 175 -14.12 -13.14 -2.09
N ALA A 176 -14.76 -12.92 -3.26
CA ALA A 176 -14.27 -13.40 -4.54
C ALA A 176 -12.89 -12.81 -4.88
N MET A 177 -12.66 -11.52 -4.62
CA MET A 177 -11.35 -10.89 -4.80
C MET A 177 -10.30 -11.41 -3.83
N LYS A 178 -10.66 -11.63 -2.55
CA LYS A 178 -9.77 -12.23 -1.56
C LYS A 178 -9.30 -13.62 -1.98
N GLU A 179 -10.20 -14.45 -2.52
CA GLU A 179 -9.87 -15.76 -3.06
C GLU A 179 -9.00 -15.66 -4.31
N ALA A 180 -9.36 -14.80 -5.27
CA ALA A 180 -8.58 -14.57 -6.49
C ALA A 180 -7.14 -14.15 -6.18
N TYR A 181 -6.96 -13.20 -5.26
CA TYR A 181 -5.63 -12.77 -4.83
C TYR A 181 -4.85 -13.91 -4.16
N THR A 182 -5.50 -14.66 -3.27
CA THR A 182 -4.90 -15.84 -2.63
C THR A 182 -4.38 -16.83 -3.68
N ASN A 183 -5.15 -17.07 -4.74
CA ASN A 183 -4.74 -17.94 -5.85
C ASN A 183 -3.59 -17.34 -6.66
N ILE A 184 -3.62 -16.03 -6.96
CA ILE A 184 -2.55 -15.32 -7.66
C ILE A 184 -1.22 -15.48 -6.90
N PHE A 185 -1.18 -15.12 -5.62
CA PHE A 185 0.06 -15.21 -4.82
C PHE A 185 0.55 -16.66 -4.70
N ARG A 186 -0.35 -17.62 -4.53
CA ARG A 186 -0.02 -19.06 -4.51
C ARG A 186 0.57 -19.52 -5.84
N ARG A 187 -0.03 -19.15 -6.98
CA ARG A 187 0.44 -19.50 -8.33
C ARG A 187 1.77 -18.82 -8.70
N CYS A 188 2.03 -17.65 -8.13
CA CYS A 188 3.33 -16.98 -8.19
C CYS A 188 4.40 -17.64 -7.29
N GLY A 189 4.04 -18.62 -6.46
CA GLY A 189 4.96 -19.35 -5.58
C GLY A 189 5.44 -18.52 -4.38
N LEU A 190 4.67 -17.52 -3.96
CA LEU A 190 5.03 -16.60 -2.88
C LEU A 190 4.60 -17.16 -1.52
N LYS A 191 5.39 -16.86 -0.49
CA LYS A 191 4.99 -17.03 0.91
C LYS A 191 4.36 -15.73 1.38
N PHE A 192 3.06 -15.74 1.64
CA PHE A 192 2.30 -14.53 1.93
C PHE A 192 1.26 -14.77 3.02
N GLN A 193 0.84 -13.68 3.65
CA GLN A 193 -0.20 -13.65 4.67
C GLN A 193 -1.19 -12.52 4.36
N PRO A 194 -2.48 -12.82 4.17
CA PRO A 194 -3.54 -11.80 4.21
C PRO A 194 -3.68 -11.29 5.65
N VAL A 195 -3.68 -9.96 5.82
CA VAL A 195 -3.78 -9.30 7.12
C VAL A 195 -4.83 -8.20 7.10
N GLU A 196 -5.54 -7.98 8.21
CA GLU A 196 -6.43 -6.83 8.36
C GLU A 196 -5.62 -5.53 8.35
N ALA A 197 -6.15 -4.49 7.69
CA ALA A 197 -5.46 -3.22 7.51
C ALA A 197 -6.40 -2.02 7.73
N GLN A 198 -5.81 -0.82 7.82
CA GLN A 198 -6.57 0.42 7.78
C GLN A 198 -7.08 0.67 6.35
N THR A 199 -8.19 1.40 6.22
CA THR A 199 -8.79 1.73 4.92
C THR A 199 -8.16 2.97 4.27
N GLY A 200 -7.42 3.76 5.05
CA GLY A 200 -6.61 4.88 4.57
C GLY A 200 -7.43 5.95 3.84
N GLN A 201 -6.77 6.67 2.92
CA GLN A 201 -7.40 7.75 2.14
C GLN A 201 -8.35 7.28 1.03
N ILE A 202 -8.33 5.98 0.70
CA ILE A 202 -9.28 5.40 -0.28
C ILE A 202 -10.67 5.23 0.38
N GLY A 203 -10.72 5.16 1.71
CA GLY A 203 -11.95 4.98 2.47
C GLY A 203 -12.45 3.53 2.46
N GLY A 204 -13.61 3.30 3.06
CA GLY A 204 -14.24 1.98 3.19
C GLY A 204 -14.28 1.46 4.63
N SER A 205 -14.92 0.30 4.81
CA SER A 205 -15.19 -0.32 6.12
C SER A 205 -14.30 -1.54 6.42
N PHE A 206 -13.84 -2.23 5.39
CA PHE A 206 -12.99 -3.43 5.51
C PHE A 206 -11.78 -3.31 4.58
N SER A 207 -10.60 -3.66 5.07
CA SER A 207 -9.37 -3.66 4.29
C SER A 207 -8.53 -4.88 4.66
N HIS A 208 -8.00 -5.56 3.64
CA HIS A 208 -7.03 -6.62 3.80
C HIS A 208 -5.84 -6.36 2.89
N GLU A 209 -4.65 -6.43 3.47
CA GLU A 209 -3.38 -6.36 2.75
C GLU A 209 -2.83 -7.78 2.56
N PHE A 210 -2.23 -8.04 1.41
CA PHE A 210 -1.58 -9.32 1.11
C PHE A 210 -0.06 -9.13 1.21
N MET A 211 0.50 -9.54 2.35
CA MET A 211 1.91 -9.29 2.67
C MET A 211 2.77 -10.49 2.30
N VAL A 212 3.78 -10.28 1.43
CA VAL A 212 4.82 -11.29 1.18
C VAL A 212 5.82 -11.24 2.33
N LEU A 213 6.05 -12.39 2.98
CA LEU A 213 6.91 -12.48 4.15
C LEU A 213 8.39 -12.35 3.74
N ALA A 214 9.03 -11.27 4.18
CA ALA A 214 10.44 -10.99 3.91
C ALA A 214 11.05 -10.09 5.00
N ASP A 215 12.30 -10.35 5.36
CA ASP A 215 13.05 -9.54 6.35
C ASP A 215 13.27 -8.09 5.90
N THR A 216 13.08 -7.80 4.61
CA THR A 216 13.22 -6.47 4.02
C THR A 216 11.87 -5.78 3.78
N GLY A 217 10.77 -6.29 4.33
CA GLY A 217 9.46 -5.63 4.26
C GLY A 217 9.46 -4.30 5.01
N GLU A 218 8.70 -3.32 4.50
CA GLU A 218 8.53 -2.03 5.21
C GLU A 218 7.46 -2.12 6.30
N ASP A 219 6.48 -3.02 6.11
CA ASP A 219 5.39 -3.23 7.03
C ASP A 219 5.70 -4.30 8.08
N VAL A 220 5.24 -4.04 9.30
CA VAL A 220 5.27 -5.00 10.40
C VAL A 220 3.86 -5.56 10.58
N ILE A 221 3.74 -6.88 10.59
CA ILE A 221 2.47 -7.56 10.84
C ILE A 221 2.47 -8.20 12.22
N ALA A 222 1.34 -8.08 12.91
CA ALA A 222 1.05 -8.85 14.11
C ALA A 222 0.33 -10.13 13.66
N VAL A 223 0.86 -11.29 14.06
CA VAL A 223 0.25 -12.60 13.79
C VAL A 223 0.06 -13.30 15.13
N CYS A 224 -1.13 -13.85 15.35
CA CYS A 224 -1.41 -14.64 16.53
C CYS A 224 -0.89 -16.06 16.33
N ASP A 225 -0.02 -16.53 17.23
CA ASP A 225 0.49 -17.91 17.21
C ASP A 225 -0.65 -18.94 17.37
N GLU A 226 -1.68 -18.57 18.13
CA GLU A 226 -2.88 -19.37 18.38
C GLU A 226 -4.10 -18.77 17.69
N GLY A 227 -4.39 -19.20 16.46
CA GLY A 227 -5.59 -18.81 15.71
C GLY A 227 -5.31 -18.26 14.33
N ASN A 228 -6.28 -17.53 13.77
CA ASN A 228 -6.22 -16.99 12.40
C ASN A 228 -6.09 -15.46 12.36
N TYR A 229 -5.87 -14.80 13.50
CA TYR A 229 -5.76 -13.34 13.54
C TYR A 229 -4.40 -12.89 12.99
N ALA A 230 -4.45 -12.02 11.99
CA ALA A 230 -3.29 -11.33 11.47
C ALA A 230 -3.69 -9.93 11.02
N ALA A 231 -2.93 -8.91 11.43
CA ALA A 231 -3.20 -7.51 11.12
C ALA A 231 -1.90 -6.76 10.84
N ASN A 232 -1.95 -5.73 10.02
CA ASN A 232 -0.92 -4.70 9.99
C ASN A 232 -0.81 -4.06 11.38
N LEU A 233 0.40 -3.79 11.87
CA LEU A 233 0.62 -3.21 13.20
C LEU A 233 -0.18 -1.93 13.44
N GLU A 234 -0.42 -1.13 12.39
CA GLU A 234 -1.25 0.08 12.47
C GLU A 234 -2.73 -0.19 12.79
N LYS A 235 -3.21 -1.41 12.51
CA LYS A 235 -4.59 -1.85 12.78
C LYS A 235 -4.68 -2.87 13.92
N ALA A 236 -3.55 -3.47 14.30
CA ALA A 236 -3.50 -4.56 15.27
C ALA A 236 -4.08 -4.12 16.63
N GLU A 237 -5.05 -4.89 17.12
CA GLU A 237 -5.62 -4.70 18.44
C GLU A 237 -5.00 -5.71 19.41
N SER A 238 -4.57 -5.22 20.57
CA SER A 238 -4.12 -6.08 21.65
C SER A 238 -5.20 -6.20 22.71
N ARG A 239 -5.35 -7.40 23.29
CA ARG A 239 -6.19 -7.53 24.48
C ARG A 239 -5.57 -6.70 25.61
N PRO A 240 -6.39 -5.98 26.40
CA PRO A 240 -5.88 -5.27 27.56
C PRO A 240 -5.07 -6.23 28.43
N THR A 241 -3.82 -5.89 28.68
CA THR A 241 -3.01 -6.66 29.61
C THR A 241 -3.58 -6.40 31.01
N PRO A 242 -3.85 -7.43 31.82
CA PRO A 242 -4.16 -7.22 33.22
C PRO A 242 -3.09 -6.33 33.86
N PRO A 243 -3.43 -5.46 34.82
CA PRO A 243 -2.45 -4.59 35.44
C PRO A 243 -1.25 -5.42 35.92
N LEU A 244 -0.06 -5.04 35.45
CA LEU A 244 1.20 -5.73 35.75
C LEU A 244 1.62 -5.60 37.23
N TYR A 245 0.87 -4.84 38.02
CA TYR A 245 1.16 -4.52 39.41
C TYR A 245 -0.11 -4.62 40.24
N ALA A 246 0.05 -4.90 41.53
CA ALA A 246 -1.04 -4.76 42.48
C ALA A 246 -1.48 -3.29 42.55
N GLU A 247 -2.77 -3.05 42.83
CA GLU A 247 -3.23 -1.73 43.23
C GLU A 247 -2.50 -1.33 44.52
N GLU A 248 -1.60 -0.37 44.42
CA GLU A 248 -0.92 0.26 45.56
C GLU A 248 -1.73 1.48 46.01
N GLU A 249 -1.70 1.79 47.30
CA GLU A 249 -2.23 3.07 47.76
C GLU A 249 -1.42 4.21 47.11
N PRO A 250 -2.07 5.19 46.48
CA PRO A 250 -1.36 6.27 45.82
C PRO A 250 -0.60 7.11 46.83
N ASP A 251 0.71 7.23 46.64
CA ASP A 251 1.55 8.19 47.36
C ASP A 251 1.07 9.63 47.11
N GLU A 252 1.45 10.55 47.99
CA GLU A 252 1.21 11.98 47.79
C GLU A 252 1.92 12.49 46.52
N LEU A 253 1.20 13.22 45.67
CA LEU A 253 1.74 13.77 44.43
C LEU A 253 2.85 14.79 44.74
N THR A 254 4.09 14.47 44.36
CA THR A 254 5.26 15.32 44.57
C THR A 254 5.93 15.71 43.26
N LYS A 255 6.38 16.96 43.17
CA LYS A 255 7.19 17.44 42.05
C LYS A 255 8.66 17.12 42.32
N VAL A 256 9.30 16.40 41.40
CA VAL A 256 10.73 16.06 41.47
C VAL A 256 11.46 16.78 40.34
N GLU A 257 12.58 17.41 40.65
CA GLU A 257 13.46 18.03 39.64
C GLU A 257 14.27 16.93 38.93
N THR A 258 14.11 16.81 37.60
CA THR A 258 14.79 15.82 36.76
C THR A 258 15.72 16.51 35.74
N PRO A 259 16.82 17.15 36.17
CA PRO A 259 17.67 17.94 35.28
C PRO A 259 18.34 17.06 34.22
N ASN A 260 18.29 17.51 32.96
CA ASN A 260 18.89 16.83 31.80
C ASN A 260 18.39 15.40 31.53
N GLN A 261 17.18 15.04 31.98
CA GLN A 261 16.53 13.77 31.64
C GLN A 261 15.40 14.04 30.64
N HIS A 262 15.44 13.38 29.48
CA HIS A 262 14.59 13.69 28.33
C HIS A 262 13.79 12.49 27.82
N THR A 263 14.28 11.27 28.03
CA THR A 263 13.62 10.03 27.60
C THR A 263 12.93 9.32 28.75
N VAL A 264 11.99 8.42 28.43
CA VAL A 264 11.31 7.58 29.42
C VAL A 264 12.34 6.75 30.19
N GLU A 265 13.33 6.21 29.49
CA GLU A 265 14.40 5.38 30.04
C GLU A 265 15.29 6.18 31.01
N GLU A 266 15.66 7.41 30.64
CA GLU A 266 16.44 8.31 31.49
C GLU A 266 15.68 8.69 32.77
N VAL A 267 14.42 9.08 32.64
CA VAL A 267 13.58 9.46 33.80
C VAL A 267 13.34 8.26 34.72
N ALA A 268 13.02 7.09 34.15
CA ALA A 268 12.81 5.86 34.90
C ALA A 268 14.06 5.46 35.69
N ALA A 269 15.23 5.49 35.04
CA ALA A 269 16.51 5.19 35.69
C ALA A 269 16.85 6.20 36.79
N PHE A 270 16.64 7.50 36.55
CA PHE A 270 16.89 8.57 37.52
C PHE A 270 16.02 8.43 38.77
N LEU A 271 14.73 8.15 38.58
CA LEU A 271 13.76 7.95 39.67
C LEU A 271 13.82 6.55 40.28
N LYS A 272 14.65 5.65 39.73
CA LYS A 272 14.79 4.25 40.14
C LYS A 272 13.47 3.47 40.11
N VAL A 273 12.65 3.74 39.11
CA VAL A 273 11.39 3.04 38.84
C VAL A 273 11.48 2.28 37.51
N PRO A 274 10.67 1.23 37.32
CA PRO A 274 10.52 0.62 35.99
C PRO A 274 9.96 1.62 34.97
N ALA A 275 10.39 1.54 33.70
CA ALA A 275 9.88 2.39 32.61
C ALA A 275 8.35 2.28 32.44
N THR A 276 7.78 1.14 32.78
CA THR A 276 6.34 0.85 32.80
C THR A 276 5.55 1.65 33.84
N ARG A 277 6.22 2.32 34.81
CA ARG A 277 5.60 3.27 35.75
C ARG A 277 5.65 4.73 35.27
N VAL A 278 6.29 4.99 34.13
CA VAL A 278 6.40 6.33 33.57
C VAL A 278 5.33 6.50 32.49
N ALA A 279 4.45 7.48 32.66
CA ALA A 279 3.50 7.87 31.61
C ALA A 279 4.18 8.81 30.61
N LYS A 280 4.11 8.48 29.32
CA LYS A 280 4.59 9.34 28.23
C LYS A 280 3.44 10.18 27.71
N THR A 281 3.55 11.50 27.81
CA THR A 281 2.59 12.42 27.20
C THR A 281 3.09 12.87 25.83
N LEU A 282 2.21 12.78 24.82
CA LEU A 282 2.44 13.27 23.48
C LEU A 282 1.45 14.41 23.20
N ILE A 283 1.97 15.55 22.72
CA ILE A 283 1.13 16.69 22.33
C ILE A 283 0.98 16.68 20.80
N TYR A 284 -0.26 16.54 20.33
CA TYR A 284 -0.60 16.55 18.92
C TYR A 284 -1.30 17.86 18.56
N GLN A 285 -0.98 18.41 17.39
CA GLN A 285 -1.75 19.50 16.80
C GLN A 285 -2.81 18.91 15.87
N THR A 286 -4.06 19.23 16.10
CA THR A 286 -5.19 18.81 15.25
C THR A 286 -5.95 20.02 14.73
N ASP A 287 -6.90 19.79 13.82
CA ASP A 287 -7.81 20.83 13.32
C ASP A 287 -8.66 21.47 14.43
N LYS A 288 -8.83 20.77 15.56
CA LYS A 288 -9.57 21.24 16.75
C LYS A 288 -8.67 21.93 17.78
N GLY A 289 -7.37 22.05 17.52
CA GLY A 289 -6.36 22.57 18.45
C GLY A 289 -5.43 21.48 19.01
N PRO A 290 -4.56 21.85 19.97
CA PRO A 290 -3.64 20.93 20.59
C PRO A 290 -4.36 19.95 21.51
N ILE A 291 -4.05 18.65 21.39
CA ILE A 291 -4.53 17.59 22.28
C ILE A 291 -3.35 16.87 22.92
N ALA A 292 -3.52 16.37 24.14
CA ALA A 292 -2.55 15.51 24.81
C ALA A 292 -3.08 14.05 24.77
N ALA A 293 -2.22 13.12 24.36
CA ALA A 293 -2.46 11.68 24.38
C ALA A 293 -1.37 10.98 25.18
#